data_AF-A0A2E1FVC8-F1
#
_entry.id   AF-A0A2E1FVC8-F1
#
_cell.length_a   1.000
_cell.length_b   1.000
_cell.length_c   1.000
_cell.angle_alpha   90.00
_cell.angle_beta   90.00
_cell.angle_gamma   90.00
#
_symmetry.space_group_name_H-M   'P 1'
#
loop_
_entity.id
_entity.type
_entity.pdbx_description
1 polymer ?
#
loop_
_entity_poly.entity_id
_entity_poly.type
_entity_poly.pdbx_seq_one_letter_code
_entity_poly.pdbx_strand_id
1 'polypeptide(L)' 'MTDTPPVTLPVIRVSKEIIWHMSCGQCGYYWTVPTMREEDNPTRRAWTCPLCATKSTAERTD' A
#
# COMPACT_ATOMS: atom_id res chain seq x y z
N MET A 1 50.04 16.03 14.02
CA MET A 1 48.60 16.23 13.75
C MET A 1 48.16 15.07 12.88
N THR A 2 47.53 14.06 13.45
CA THR A 2 47.02 12.89 12.73
C THR A 2 45.54 13.11 12.48
N ASP A 3 45.22 13.46 11.23
CA ASP A 3 43.85 13.62 10.76
C ASP A 3 43.31 12.23 10.42
N THR A 4 42.51 11.65 11.32
CA THR A 4 41.85 10.36 11.06
C THR A 4 40.57 10.62 10.29
N PRO A 5 40.38 10.03 9.09
CA PRO A 5 39.16 10.23 8.32
C PRO A 5 37.93 9.70 9.08
N PRO A 6 36.76 10.33 8.95
CA PRO A 6 35.56 9.90 9.65
C PRO A 6 35.11 8.52 9.18
N VAL A 7 34.93 7.60 10.13
CA VAL A 7 34.36 6.26 9.88
C VAL A 7 32.91 6.43 9.45
N THR A 8 32.60 6.09 8.19
CA THR A 8 31.21 6.09 7.72
C THR A 8 30.56 4.77 8.15
N LEU A 9 29.73 4.82 9.19
CA LEU A 9 28.97 3.65 9.63
C LEU A 9 27.93 3.25 8.57
N PRO A 10 27.66 1.95 8.39
CA PRO A 10 26.64 1.48 7.46
C PRO A 10 25.24 1.98 7.88
N VAL A 11 24.43 2.38 6.91
CA VAL A 11 23.09 2.95 7.14
C VAL A 11 22.03 1.85 7.07
N ILE A 12 21.19 1.76 8.11
CA ILE A 12 19.96 0.97 8.09
C ILE A 12 18.87 1.76 7.35
N ARG A 13 18.22 1.14 6.36
CA ARG A 13 17.11 1.74 5.60
C ARG A 13 15.80 1.05 5.98
N VAL A 14 14.75 1.85 6.19
CA VAL A 14 13.40 1.37 6.50
C VAL A 14 12.41 1.94 5.49
N SER A 15 11.32 1.22 5.27
CA SER A 15 10.20 1.64 4.43
C SER A 15 8.88 1.30 5.11
N LYS A 16 7.92 2.22 5.07
CA LYS A 16 6.56 2.02 5.57
C LYS A 16 5.64 1.66 4.41
N GLU A 17 4.83 0.64 4.59
CA GLU A 17 3.70 0.31 3.74
C GLU A 17 2.37 0.55 4.46
N ILE A 18 1.30 0.75 3.68
CA ILE A 18 -0.08 0.86 4.10
C ILE A 18 -0.83 -0.28 3.41
N ILE A 19 -1.46 -1.16 4.18
CA ILE A 19 -2.22 -2.29 3.64
C ILE A 19 -3.70 -1.95 3.68
N TRP A 20 -4.32 -1.91 2.50
CA TRP A 20 -5.76 -1.71 2.34
C TRP A 20 -6.47 -3.05 2.24
N HIS A 21 -7.48 -3.23 3.08
CA HIS A 21 -8.32 -4.43 3.10
C HIS A 21 -9.56 -4.19 2.25
N MET A 22 -9.73 -4.99 1.19
CA MET A 22 -10.77 -4.80 0.19
C MET A 22 -11.74 -5.98 0.23
N SER A 23 -13.03 -5.71 0.06
CA SER A 23 -14.05 -6.73 -0.13
C SER A 23 -14.96 -6.38 -1.31
N CYS A 24 -15.35 -7.39 -2.09
CA CYS A 24 -16.28 -7.19 -3.18
C CYS A 24 -17.71 -7.16 -2.63
N GLY A 25 -18.44 -6.07 -2.86
CA GLY A 25 -19.86 -5.96 -2.48
C GLY A 25 -20.78 -6.95 -3.20
N GLN A 26 -20.36 -7.52 -4.33
CA GLN A 26 -21.17 -8.48 -5.11
C GLN A 26 -20.96 -9.94 -4.68
N CYS A 27 -19.70 -10.40 -4.61
CA CYS A 27 -19.39 -11.81 -4.37
C CYS A 27 -18.71 -12.07 -3.02
N GLY A 28 -18.47 -11.04 -2.21
CA GLY A 28 -17.82 -11.15 -0.91
C GLY A 28 -16.32 -11.48 -0.94
N TYR A 29 -15.71 -11.59 -2.13
CA TYR A 29 -14.29 -11.92 -2.23
C TYR A 29 -13.43 -10.85 -1.58
N TYR A 30 -12.44 -11.27 -0.81
CA TYR A 30 -11.54 -10.41 -0.07
C TYR A 30 -10.15 -10.41 -0.69
N TRP A 31 -9.52 -9.24 -0.74
CA TRP A 31 -8.11 -9.10 -1.14
C TRP A 31 -7.47 -7.91 -0.46
N THR A 32 -6.14 -7.80 -0.55
CA THR A 32 -5.40 -6.65 -0.05
C THR A 32 -4.70 -5.90 -1.17
N VAL A 33 -4.53 -4.59 -0.97
CA VAL A 33 -3.77 -3.71 -1.85
C VAL A 33 -2.77 -2.95 -0.99
N PRO A 34 -1.45 -3.16 -1.15
CA PRO A 34 -0.45 -2.36 -0.46
C PRO A 34 -0.17 -1.06 -1.22
N THR A 35 0.02 0.04 -0.48
CA THR A 35 0.53 1.32 -1.00
C THR A 35 1.64 1.86 -0.11
N MET A 36 2.50 2.72 -0.67
CA MET A 36 3.50 3.47 0.11
C MET A 36 2.94 4.85 0.51
N ARG A 37 2.09 5.38 -0.37
CA ARG A 37 1.32 6.63 -0.36
C ARG A 37 -0.04 6.53 0.33
N GLU A 38 -0.43 7.44 1.22
CA GLU A 38 -1.87 7.62 1.53
C GLU A 38 -2.62 8.23 0.32
N GLU A 39 -1.92 9.07 -0.46
CA GLU A 39 -2.43 9.66 -1.71
C GLU A 39 -2.86 8.62 -2.75
N ASP A 40 -2.28 7.41 -2.67
CA ASP A 40 -2.56 6.26 -3.53
C ASP A 40 -3.78 5.44 -3.03
N ASN A 41 -4.58 5.98 -2.10
CA ASN A 41 -5.75 5.32 -1.53
C ASN A 41 -6.65 4.69 -2.62
N PRO A 42 -7.02 3.39 -2.47
CA PRO A 42 -7.91 2.68 -3.39
C PRO A 42 -9.24 3.36 -3.71
N THR A 43 -9.80 4.20 -2.85
CA THR A 43 -11.08 4.90 -3.07
C THR A 43 -11.06 5.89 -4.24
N ARG A 44 -9.86 6.25 -4.72
CA ARG A 44 -9.69 7.22 -5.81
C ARG A 44 -9.85 6.64 -7.22
N ARG A 45 -10.06 5.33 -7.36
CA ARG A 45 -10.20 4.66 -8.65
C ARG A 45 -11.27 3.58 -8.66
N ALA A 46 -11.72 3.21 -9.85
CA ALA A 46 -12.54 2.03 -10.06
C ALA A 46 -11.70 0.76 -9.99
N TRP A 47 -12.32 -0.32 -9.52
CA TRP A 47 -11.73 -1.64 -9.36
C TRP A 47 -12.51 -2.68 -10.12
N THR A 48 -11.81 -3.74 -10.52
CA THR A 48 -12.42 -4.97 -11.02
C THR A 48 -12.17 -6.06 -9.98
N CYS A 49 -13.22 -6.70 -9.49
CA CYS A 49 -13.10 -7.82 -8.56
C CYS A 49 -12.28 -8.94 -9.21
N PRO A 50 -11.20 -9.43 -8.56
CA PRO A 50 -10.36 -10.48 -9.12
C PRO A 50 -11.08 -11.82 -9.31
N LEU A 51 -12.14 -12.07 -8.54
CA LEU A 51 -12.89 -13.33 -8.59
C LEU A 51 -14.05 -13.30 -9.58
N CYS A 52 -14.95 -12.32 -9.47
CA CYS A 52 -16.19 -12.29 -10.23
C CYS A 52 -16.22 -11.26 -11.37
N ALA A 53 -15.11 -10.55 -11.61
CA ALA A 53 -14.98 -9.50 -12.62
C ALA A 53 -15.95 -8.31 -12.49
N THR A 54 -16.71 -8.20 -11.39
CA THR A 54 -17.58 -7.05 -11.12
C THR A 54 -16.74 -5.78 -11.03
N LYS A 55 -17.14 -4.74 -11.78
CA LYS A 55 -16.51 -3.42 -11.75
C LYS A 55 -17.26 -2.50 -10.80
N SER A 56 -16.56 -1.85 -9.89
CA SER A 56 -17.15 -0.91 -8.93
C SER A 56 -16.12 0.13 -8.47
N THR A 57 -16.60 1.28 -8.01
CA THR A 57 -15.81 2.17 -7.15
C THR A 57 -15.52 1.49 -5.81
N ALA A 58 -14.44 1.92 -5.14
CA ALA A 58 -14.17 1.53 -3.76
C ALA A 58 -14.64 2.63 -2.81
N GLU A 59 -15.30 2.23 -1.73
CA GLU A 59 -15.77 3.11 -0.66
C GLU A 59 -15.03 2.77 0.63
N ARG A 60 -14.76 3.78 1.45
CA ARG A 60 -14.15 3.59 2.77
C ARG A 60 -15.27 3.32 3.77
N THR A 61 -15.10 2.30 4.60
CA THR A 61 -16.11 1.87 5.58
C THR A 61 -15.66 2.11 7.02
N ASP A 62 -14.87 3.15 7.27
CA ASP A 62 -14.36 3.52 8.59
C ASP A 62 -15.29 4.45 9.38
#